data_AF-A0A0U5H1G4-F1
#
_entry.id   AF-A0A0U5H1G4-F1
#
_cell.length_a   1.000
_cell.length_b   1.000
_cell.length_c   1.000
_cell.angle_alpha   90.00
_cell.angle_beta   90.00
_cell.angle_gamma   90.00
#
_symmetry.space_group_name_H-M   'P 1'
#
loop_
_entity.id
_entity.type
_entity.pdbx_description
1 polymer ?
#
loop_
_entity_poly.entity_id
_entity_poly.type
_entity_poly.pdbx_seq_one_letter_code
_entity_poly.pdbx_strand_id
1 'polypeptide(L)'
;MSEDPFDEHDPIKVTPLRGLMRDMHEQNVGDGTDDYFKARMEKMIEVAWYLSAQSAAERGSARVQPTDIDSGFKRLLEPSYQLKRAVDETEETYRKLREISEEAPLFADELEVDIDE
;
A
#
# COMPACT_ATOMS: atom_id res chain seq x y z
N MET A 1 -25.23 15.34 32.73
CA MET A 1 -24.53 14.25 32.03
C MET A 1 -23.63 14.95 31.03
N SER A 2 -22.32 14.94 31.26
CA SER A 2 -21.34 15.53 30.36
C SER A 2 -21.18 14.59 29.17
N GLU A 3 -21.62 15.01 27.99
CA GLU A 3 -21.21 14.39 26.73
C GLU A 3 -19.68 14.51 26.66
N ASP A 4 -18.99 13.38 26.57
CA ASP A 4 -17.56 13.34 26.36
C ASP A 4 -17.29 13.92 24.96
N PRO A 5 -16.48 14.98 24.79
CA PRO A 5 -16.14 15.50 23.47
C PRO A 5 -15.34 14.50 22.62
N PHE A 6 -14.95 13.36 23.21
CA PHE A 6 -14.42 12.18 22.54
C PHE A 6 -15.45 11.04 22.41
N ASP A 7 -16.77 11.30 22.51
CA ASP A 7 -17.80 10.35 22.07
C ASP A 7 -17.67 10.24 20.53
N GLU A 8 -16.71 9.39 20.17
CA GLU A 8 -16.00 9.24 18.93
C GLU A 8 -16.99 9.00 17.80
N HIS A 9 -17.06 9.94 16.86
CA HIS A 9 -17.56 9.63 15.54
C HIS A 9 -16.61 8.65 14.87
N ASP A 10 -16.77 7.36 15.17
CA ASP A 10 -16.08 6.27 14.48
C ASP A 10 -16.42 6.38 12.98
N PRO A 11 -15.45 6.78 12.13
CA PRO A 11 -15.67 7.04 10.71
C PRO A 11 -15.84 5.74 9.92
N ILE A 12 -15.37 4.61 10.46
CA ILE A 12 -15.45 3.29 9.82
C ILE A 12 -16.15 2.31 10.75
N LYS A 13 -17.46 2.14 10.52
CA LYS A 13 -18.27 1.19 11.29
C LYS A 13 -17.85 -0.26 10.99
N VAL A 14 -17.54 -1.01 12.04
CA VAL A 14 -17.11 -2.42 11.97
C VAL A 14 -18.17 -3.34 11.32
N THR A 15 -19.46 -3.10 11.55
CA THR A 15 -20.53 -3.97 11.01
C THR A 15 -20.62 -3.93 9.48
N PRO A 16 -20.71 -2.76 8.82
CA PRO A 16 -20.57 -2.66 7.36
C PRO A 16 -19.25 -3.23 6.83
N LEU A 17 -18.15 -3.00 7.55
CA LEU A 17 -16.83 -3.50 7.17
C LEU A 17 -16.80 -5.05 7.12
N ARG A 18 -17.31 -5.72 8.15
CA ARG A 18 -17.45 -7.18 8.17
C ARG A 18 -18.34 -7.69 7.04
N GLY A 19 -19.44 -6.98 6.74
CA GLY A 19 -20.31 -7.28 5.60
C GLY A 19 -19.55 -7.26 4.27
N LEU A 20 -18.80 -6.19 4.03
CA LEU A 20 -17.96 -6.05 2.84
C LEU A 20 -16.92 -7.17 2.72
N MET A 21 -16.21 -7.47 3.82
CA MET A 21 -15.17 -8.52 3.82
C MET A 21 -15.74 -9.89 3.47
N ARG A 22 -16.93 -10.23 3.99
CA ARG A 22 -17.63 -11.48 3.69
C ARG A 22 -18.14 -11.54 2.26
N ASP A 23 -18.57 -10.41 1.70
CA ASP A 23 -19.09 -10.36 0.33
C ASP A 23 -17.97 -10.44 -0.72
N MET A 24 -16.75 -9.98 -0.37
CA MET A 24 -15.59 -10.04 -1.27
C MET A 24 -14.97 -11.44 -1.34
N HIS A 25 -15.00 -12.19 -0.24
CA HIS A 25 -14.20 -13.39 -0.06
C HIS A 25 -14.88 -14.39 0.88
N GLU A 26 -14.79 -15.69 0.60
CA GLU A 26 -15.45 -16.76 1.36
C GLU A 26 -14.81 -17.05 2.73
N GLN A 27 -13.71 -16.36 3.05
CA GLN A 27 -12.97 -16.52 4.30
C GLN A 27 -13.75 -15.93 5.49
N ASN A 28 -13.78 -16.68 6.59
CA ASN A 28 -14.28 -16.16 7.86
C ASN A 28 -13.31 -15.14 8.45
N VAL A 29 -13.85 -14.04 8.97
CA VAL A 29 -13.08 -13.02 9.70
C VAL A 29 -12.73 -13.59 11.07
N GLY A 30 -11.44 -13.77 11.35
CA GLY A 30 -10.97 -14.19 12.67
C GLY A 30 -11.15 -13.09 13.73
N ASP A 31 -11.23 -13.48 15.00
CA ASP A 31 -11.42 -12.55 16.11
C ASP A 31 -10.37 -11.42 16.10
N GLY A 32 -10.83 -10.17 16.13
CA GLY A 32 -9.98 -8.97 16.12
C GLY A 32 -9.35 -8.60 14.77
N THR A 33 -9.58 -9.39 13.71
CA THR A 33 -9.04 -9.10 12.37
C THR A 33 -9.69 -7.84 11.75
N ASP A 34 -10.97 -7.66 12.02
CA ASP A 34 -11.77 -6.51 11.60
C ASP A 34 -11.35 -5.22 12.30
N ASP A 35 -11.09 -5.27 13.61
CA ASP A 35 -10.57 -4.12 14.36
C ASP A 35 -9.19 -3.72 13.86
N TYR A 36 -8.33 -4.71 13.60
CA TYR A 36 -7.02 -4.46 13.02
C TYR A 36 -7.12 -3.87 11.61
N PHE A 37 -7.98 -4.42 10.75
CA PHE A 37 -8.18 -3.91 9.39
C PHE A 37 -8.76 -2.49 9.40
N LYS A 38 -9.71 -2.21 10.30
CA LYS A 38 -10.23 -0.88 10.56
C LYS A 38 -9.11 0.10 10.91
N ALA A 39 -8.28 -0.21 11.90
CA ALA A 39 -7.18 0.65 12.31
C ALA A 39 -6.20 0.93 11.15
N ARG A 40 -5.97 -0.06 10.27
CA ARG A 40 -5.14 0.12 9.06
C ARG A 40 -5.79 1.05 8.04
N MET A 41 -7.09 0.94 7.81
CA MET A 41 -7.80 1.86 6.92
C MET A 41 -7.84 3.28 7.47
N GLU A 42 -8.06 3.46 8.77
CA GLU A 42 -8.01 4.78 9.42
C GLU A 42 -6.64 5.42 9.23
N LYS A 43 -5.56 4.64 9.45
CA LYS A 43 -4.21 5.14 9.21
C LYS A 43 -3.97 5.53 7.75
N MET A 44 -4.50 4.74 6.82
CA MET A 44 -4.40 5.03 5.38
C MET A 44 -5.12 6.34 5.02
N ILE A 45 -6.32 6.55 5.55
CA ILE A 45 -7.10 7.79 5.37
C ILE A 45 -6.34 8.98 5.93
N GLU A 46 -5.78 8.87 7.14
CA GLU A 46 -5.00 9.94 7.78
C GLU A 46 -3.83 10.38 6.89
N VAL A 47 -3.05 9.42 6.39
CA VAL A 47 -1.87 9.70 5.55
C VAL A 47 -2.30 10.24 4.18
N ALA A 48 -3.32 9.66 3.56
CA ALA A 48 -3.85 10.14 2.29
C ALA A 48 -4.34 11.59 2.42
N TRP A 49 -5.07 11.91 3.49
CA TRP A 49 -5.52 13.27 3.77
C TRP A 49 -4.35 14.23 3.97
N TYR A 50 -3.33 13.84 4.75
CA TYR A 50 -2.13 14.66 4.95
C TYR A 50 -1.43 15.00 3.62
N LEU A 51 -1.22 14.00 2.76
CA LEU A 51 -0.59 14.21 1.45
C LEU A 51 -1.46 15.06 0.51
N SER A 52 -2.78 14.92 0.60
CA SER A 52 -3.72 15.74 -0.16
C SER A 52 -3.71 17.20 0.29
N ALA A 53 -3.64 17.43 1.61
CA ALA A 53 -3.51 18.76 2.18
C ALA A 53 -2.19 19.43 1.77
N GLN A 54 -1.10 18.67 1.67
CA GLN A 54 0.16 19.17 1.10
C GLN A 54 -0.01 19.59 -0.36
N SER A 55 -0.67 18.78 -1.19
CA SER A 55 -0.95 19.16 -2.59
C SER A 55 -1.82 20.40 -2.72
N ALA A 56 -2.82 20.58 -1.86
CA ALA A 56 -3.60 21.82 -1.80
C ALA A 56 -2.73 23.04 -1.41
N ALA A 57 -1.82 22.86 -0.45
CA ALA A 57 -0.89 23.89 -0.01
C ALA A 57 0.13 24.26 -1.10
N GLU A 58 0.65 23.28 -1.84
CA GLU A 58 1.54 23.48 -3.01
C GLU A 58 0.85 24.30 -4.11
N ARG A 59 -0.47 24.14 -4.27
CA ARG A 59 -1.33 24.96 -5.15
C ARG A 59 -1.65 26.35 -4.56
N GLY A 60 -1.20 26.65 -3.34
CA GLY A 60 -1.46 27.92 -2.65
C GLY A 60 -2.89 28.05 -2.11
N SER A 61 -3.56 26.94 -1.82
CA SER A 61 -4.95 26.93 -1.35
C SER A 61 -5.10 26.31 0.02
N ALA A 62 -5.87 26.96 0.88
CA ALA A 62 -6.29 26.40 2.17
C ALA A 62 -7.42 25.35 2.04
N ARG A 63 -7.99 25.18 0.83
CA ARG A 63 -9.09 24.25 0.57
C ARG A 63 -8.61 23.09 -0.30
N VAL A 64 -8.70 21.89 0.27
CA VAL A 64 -8.51 20.61 -0.44
C VAL A 64 -9.63 20.40 -1.44
N GLN A 65 -9.26 20.08 -2.67
CA GLN A 65 -10.14 19.75 -3.79
C GLN A 65 -9.99 18.27 -4.17
N PRO A 66 -10.94 17.67 -4.91
CA PRO A 66 -10.85 16.28 -5.35
C PRO A 66 -9.53 15.94 -6.06
N THR A 67 -9.00 16.84 -6.88
CA THR A 67 -7.69 16.66 -7.55
C THR A 67 -6.51 16.55 -6.59
N ASP A 68 -6.60 17.22 -5.43
CA ASP A 68 -5.59 17.11 -4.39
C ASP A 68 -5.70 15.76 -3.67
N ILE A 69 -6.92 15.21 -3.53
CA ILE A 69 -7.18 13.85 -3.01
C ILE A 69 -6.55 12.80 -3.92
N ASP A 70 -6.80 12.89 -5.23
CA ASP A 70 -6.21 11.98 -6.22
C ASP A 70 -4.67 12.05 -6.17
N SER A 71 -4.13 13.25 -6.03
CA SER A 71 -2.68 13.48 -5.87
C SER A 71 -2.14 12.86 -4.58
N GLY A 72 -2.87 12.99 -3.47
CA GLY A 72 -2.52 12.39 -2.19
C GLY A 72 -2.47 10.86 -2.26
N PHE A 73 -3.47 10.22 -2.85
CA PHE A 73 -3.48 8.76 -3.06
C PHE A 73 -2.35 8.30 -4.00
N LYS A 74 -2.11 9.04 -5.09
CA LYS A 74 -0.98 8.73 -5.97
C LYS A 74 0.34 8.77 -5.21
N ARG A 75 0.58 9.83 -4.43
CA ARG A 75 1.80 9.97 -3.61
C ARG A 75 1.94 8.89 -2.55
N LEU A 76 0.81 8.41 -1.99
CA LEU A 76 0.81 7.33 -1.03
C LEU A 76 1.27 5.99 -1.64
N LEU A 77 0.82 5.69 -2.87
CA LEU A 77 1.06 4.41 -3.54
C LEU A 77 2.36 4.39 -4.37
N GLU A 78 2.82 5.56 -4.82
CA GLU A 78 4.00 5.72 -5.68
C GLU A 78 5.25 4.98 -5.15
N PRO A 79 5.61 5.03 -3.85
CA PRO A 79 6.77 4.29 -3.35
C PRO A 79 6.65 2.76 -3.56
N SER A 80 5.45 2.20 -3.37
CA SER A 80 5.20 0.78 -3.60
C SER A 80 5.31 0.41 -5.08
N TYR A 81 4.84 1.27 -5.98
CA TYR A 81 5.02 1.06 -7.42
C TYR A 81 6.49 1.14 -7.84
N GLN A 82 7.26 2.06 -7.27
CA GLN A 82 8.70 2.17 -7.53
C GLN A 82 9.47 0.95 -7.04
N LEU A 83 9.13 0.44 -5.84
CA LEU A 83 9.71 -0.80 -5.33
C LEU A 83 9.39 -1.98 -6.25
N LYS A 84 8.12 -2.14 -6.64
CA LYS A 84 7.73 -3.21 -7.57
C LYS A 84 8.53 -3.13 -8.88
N ARG A 85 8.64 -1.94 -9.47
CA ARG A 85 9.39 -1.75 -10.70
C ARG A 85 10.87 -2.11 -10.53
N ALA A 86 11.49 -1.74 -9.41
CA ALA A 86 12.89 -2.07 -9.14
C ALA A 86 13.12 -3.58 -8.99
N VAL A 87 12.17 -4.30 -8.39
CA VAL A 87 12.17 -5.77 -8.32
C VAL A 87 12.07 -6.35 -9.72
N ASP A 88 11.08 -5.93 -10.51
CA ASP A 88 10.87 -6.42 -11.88
C ASP A 88 12.13 -6.17 -12.77
N GLU A 89 12.80 -5.02 -12.62
CA GLU A 89 14.06 -4.71 -13.32
C GLU A 89 15.25 -5.58 -12.86
N THR A 90 15.29 -5.93 -11.57
CA THR A 90 16.32 -6.81 -10.99
C THR A 90 16.16 -8.25 -11.49
N GLU A 91 14.93 -8.77 -11.52
CA GLU A 91 14.64 -10.10 -12.06
C GLU A 91 15.03 -10.23 -13.53
N GLU A 92 14.70 -9.22 -14.34
CA GLU A 92 15.10 -9.16 -15.75
C GLU A 92 16.62 -9.14 -15.91
N THR A 93 17.31 -8.40 -15.04
CA THR A 93 18.79 -8.36 -15.04
C THR A 93 19.38 -9.72 -14.68
N TYR A 94 18.82 -10.38 -13.66
CA TYR A 94 19.24 -11.72 -13.24
C TYR A 94 19.05 -12.75 -14.38
N ARG A 95 17.92 -12.70 -15.09
CA ARG A 95 17.66 -13.57 -16.25
C ARG A 95 18.73 -13.40 -17.33
N LYS A 96 19.08 -12.15 -17.69
CA LYS A 96 20.13 -11.87 -18.68
C LYS A 96 21.50 -12.36 -18.24
N LEU A 97 21.84 -12.20 -16.96
CA LEU A 97 23.10 -12.70 -16.43
C LEU A 97 23.18 -14.22 -16.51
N ARG A 98 22.08 -14.91 -16.22
CA ARG A 98 21.98 -16.37 -16.36
C ARG A 98 22.13 -16.83 -17.82
N GLU A 99 21.49 -16.15 -18.77
CA GLU A 99 21.67 -16.43 -20.20
C GLU A 99 23.15 -16.27 -20.63
N ILE A 100 23.82 -15.20 -20.18
CA ILE A 100 25.24 -14.98 -20.46
C ILE A 100 26.13 -16.04 -19.80
N SER A 101 25.80 -16.47 -18.59
CA SER A 101 26.60 -17.46 -17.86
C SER A 101 26.54 -18.84 -18.50
N GLU A 102 25.38 -19.20 -19.08
CA GLU A 102 25.22 -20.42 -19.89
C GLU A 102 26.13 -20.41 -21.14
N GLU A 103 26.40 -19.25 -21.71
CA GLU A 103 27.32 -19.06 -22.84
C GLU A 103 28.80 -18.87 -22.40
N ALA A 104 29.06 -18.64 -21.11
CA ALA A 104 30.37 -18.36 -20.55
C ALA A 104 30.87 -19.51 -19.64
N PRO A 105 31.49 -20.57 -20.21
CA PRO A 105 31.82 -21.81 -19.48
C PRO A 105 32.85 -21.65 -18.36
N LEU A 106 33.51 -20.50 -18.23
CA LEU A 106 34.50 -20.23 -17.18
C LEU A 106 33.90 -19.63 -15.91
N PHE A 107 32.67 -19.09 -15.96
CA PHE A 107 32.04 -18.37 -14.85
C PHE A 107 30.58 -18.80 -14.61
N ALA A 108 30.15 -19.91 -15.22
CA ALA A 108 28.79 -20.43 -15.13
C ALA A 108 28.38 -20.74 -13.68
N ASP A 109 29.31 -21.26 -12.89
CA ASP A 109 29.06 -21.70 -11.50
C ASP A 109 29.04 -20.55 -10.48
N GLU A 110 29.42 -19.32 -10.87
CA GLU A 110 29.49 -18.16 -9.96
C GLU A 110 28.15 -17.42 -9.81
N LEU A 111 27.13 -17.76 -10.61
CA LEU A 111 25.82 -17.12 -10.64
C LEU A 111 24.69 -17.93 -9.97
N GLU A 112 25.02 -19.07 -9.34
CA GLU A 112 24.10 -19.81 -8.47
C GLU A 112 23.80 -19.01 -7.19
N VAL A 113 22.94 -18.01 -7.32
CA VAL A 113 22.22 -17.42 -6.20
C VAL A 113 20.88 -18.13 -6.15
N ASP A 114 20.71 -19.03 -5.18
CA ASP A 114 19.41 -19.62 -4.86
C ASP A 114 18.47 -18.48 -4.44
N ILE A 115 17.63 -18.05 -5.38
CA ILE A 115 16.45 -17.24 -5.07
C ILE A 115 15.35 -18.26 -4.81
N ASP A 116 15.34 -18.81 -3.59
CA ASP A 116 14.29 -19.73 -3.14
C ASP A 116 12.89 -19.10 -3.32
N GLU A 117 11.97 -19.89 -3.89
CA GLU A 117 10.55 -19.57 -4.20
C GLU A 117 9.69 -19.28 -2.95
#